data_AF-A0A8D8ITA5-F1
#
_entry.id   AF-A0A8D8ITA5-F1
#
_cell.length_a   1.000
_cell.length_b   1.000
_cell.length_c   1.000
_cell.angle_alpha   90.00
_cell.angle_beta   90.00
_cell.angle_gamma   90.00
#
_symmetry.space_group_name_H-M   'P 1'
#
loop_
_entity.id
_entity.type
_entity.pdbx_description
1 polymer ?
#
loop_
_entity_poly.entity_id
_entity_poly.type
_entity_poly.pdbx_seq_one_letter_code
_entity_poly.pdbx_strand_id
1 'polypeptide(L)'
;MKYTKALTPADEDYKFPFGEELRKLAEEELGETDARRDHALQMLREWAEKNPRIAKIRMDSNFFLKFLRAKKFSIPIVQDTIERYILLRRTRDGQLFTRLDCRDPKVAKLLDLGYMFALPKRDRNGRRVIFYRPGVFDLNEFINEDMLRIHGICYETLAHDEENQIRGVVHAGVGTGIGLQYLTLFSIKEAVRIAKNGERIIPMRHREMHGC
;
A
#
# COMPACT_ATOMS: atom_id res chain seq x y z
N MET A 1 -0.27 -4.06 -30.56
CA MET A 1 -1.47 -4.76 -30.05
C MET A 1 -2.25 -3.82 -29.14
N LYS A 2 -3.51 -3.49 -29.48
CA LYS A 2 -4.41 -2.80 -28.54
C LYS A 2 -4.78 -3.83 -27.47
N TYR A 3 -4.31 -3.66 -26.24
CA TYR A 3 -4.74 -4.51 -25.14
C TYR A 3 -6.24 -4.31 -24.93
N THR A 4 -7.02 -5.39 -24.87
CA THR A 4 -8.41 -5.35 -24.44
C THR A 4 -8.46 -4.83 -23.00
N LYS A 5 -9.24 -3.77 -22.74
CA LYS A 5 -9.43 -3.27 -21.38
C LYS A 5 -10.17 -4.30 -20.53
N ALA A 6 -9.59 -4.65 -19.38
CA ALA A 6 -10.23 -5.46 -18.37
C ALA A 6 -10.45 -4.59 -17.13
N LEU A 7 -11.68 -4.07 -17.00
CA LEU A 7 -12.12 -3.25 -15.88
C LEU A 7 -13.07 -4.09 -15.04
N THR A 8 -12.91 -4.10 -13.72
CA THR A 8 -13.94 -4.69 -12.85
C THR A 8 -15.19 -3.80 -12.86
N PRO A 9 -16.38 -4.32 -12.50
CA PRO A 9 -17.54 -3.46 -12.25
C PRO A 9 -17.23 -2.39 -11.20
N ALA A 10 -17.78 -1.20 -11.38
CA ALA A 10 -17.83 -0.18 -10.33
C ALA A 10 -18.97 -0.53 -9.35
N ASP A 11 -18.79 -0.21 -8.09
CA ASP A 11 -19.87 -0.18 -7.10
C ASP A 11 -20.71 1.09 -7.27
N GLU A 12 -22.03 0.93 -7.26
CA GLU A 12 -23.00 1.99 -7.56
C GLU A 12 -23.18 2.96 -6.40
N ASP A 13 -23.13 2.47 -5.14
CA ASP A 13 -23.45 3.25 -3.95
C ASP A 13 -22.45 3.02 -2.81
N TYR A 14 -21.25 3.59 -2.91
CA TYR A 14 -20.34 3.60 -1.77
C TYR A 14 -20.93 4.42 -0.61
N LYS A 15 -20.90 3.85 0.60
CA LYS A 15 -21.29 4.54 1.84
C LYS A 15 -20.09 4.58 2.77
N PHE A 16 -19.82 5.77 3.31
CA PHE A 16 -18.79 5.94 4.33
C PHE A 16 -19.17 5.16 5.59
N PRO A 17 -18.44 4.10 5.96
CA PRO A 17 -18.92 3.13 6.94
C PRO A 17 -18.64 3.54 8.40
N PHE A 18 -18.05 4.72 8.63
CA PHE A 18 -17.59 5.13 9.95
C PHE A 18 -18.44 6.24 10.57
N GLY A 19 -18.39 6.33 11.90
CA GLY A 19 -19.07 7.36 12.67
C GLY A 19 -18.44 8.75 12.52
N GLU A 20 -19.05 9.72 13.21
CA GLU A 20 -18.71 11.15 13.15
C GLU A 20 -17.23 11.47 13.41
N GLU A 21 -16.56 10.76 14.32
CA GLU A 21 -15.16 11.02 14.66
C GLU A 21 -14.22 10.80 13.46
N LEU A 22 -14.38 9.68 12.76
CA LEU A 22 -13.59 9.40 11.54
C LEU A 22 -14.01 10.27 10.36
N ARG A 23 -15.29 10.66 10.29
CA ARG A 23 -15.80 11.59 9.26
C ARG A 23 -15.13 12.96 9.40
N LYS A 24 -15.10 13.51 10.61
CA LYS A 24 -14.41 14.77 10.92
C LYS A 24 -12.91 14.69 10.63
N LEU A 25 -12.26 13.60 11.05
CA LEU A 25 -10.83 13.41 10.78
C LEU A 25 -10.54 13.37 9.26
N ALA A 26 -11.38 12.68 8.48
CA ALA A 26 -11.24 12.63 7.03
C ALA A 26 -11.46 14.01 6.38
N GLU A 27 -12.44 14.77 6.85
CA GLU A 27 -12.68 16.14 6.38
C GLU A 27 -11.51 17.07 6.72
N GLU A 28 -11.08 17.10 7.99
CA GLU A 28 -10.03 18.02 8.46
C GLU A 28 -8.66 17.73 7.84
N GLU A 29 -8.25 16.46 7.76
CA GLU A 29 -6.90 16.11 7.30
C GLU A 29 -6.79 15.86 5.79
N LEU A 30 -7.88 15.39 5.16
CA LEU A 30 -7.90 14.95 3.76
C LEU A 30 -8.76 15.86 2.89
N GLY A 31 -9.60 16.71 3.50
CA GLY A 31 -10.65 17.46 2.80
C GLY A 31 -11.71 16.54 2.21
N GLU A 32 -11.92 15.35 2.79
CA GLU A 32 -12.89 14.37 2.31
C GLU A 32 -14.31 14.70 2.81
N THR A 33 -15.18 15.14 1.91
CA THR A 33 -16.63 15.25 2.13
C THR A 33 -17.36 14.25 1.25
N ASP A 34 -18.63 13.95 1.54
CA ASP A 34 -19.43 13.00 0.74
C ASP A 34 -19.50 13.43 -0.73
N ALA A 35 -19.83 14.70 -1.01
CA ALA A 35 -19.87 15.24 -2.37
C ALA A 35 -18.52 15.18 -3.09
N ARG A 36 -17.42 15.50 -2.39
CA ARG A 36 -16.07 15.44 -3.00
C ARG A 36 -15.66 14.00 -3.27
N ARG A 37 -16.05 13.06 -2.41
CA ARG A 37 -15.77 11.64 -2.55
C ARG A 37 -16.44 11.10 -3.81
N ASP A 38 -17.74 11.32 -3.95
CA ASP A 38 -18.54 10.80 -5.06
C ASP A 38 -18.03 11.36 -6.40
N HIS A 39 -17.78 12.67 -6.44
CA HIS A 39 -17.22 13.32 -7.62
C HIS A 39 -15.81 12.78 -7.96
N ALA A 40 -14.92 12.63 -6.98
CA ALA A 40 -13.57 12.13 -7.22
C ALA A 40 -13.56 10.67 -7.69
N LEU A 41 -14.44 9.83 -7.14
CA LEU A 41 -14.61 8.44 -7.57
C LEU A 41 -15.08 8.37 -9.03
N GLN A 42 -16.10 9.16 -9.39
CA GLN A 42 -16.58 9.24 -10.76
C GLN A 42 -15.47 9.70 -11.72
N MET A 43 -14.76 10.78 -11.38
CA MET A 43 -13.65 11.29 -12.18
C MET A 43 -12.55 10.23 -12.41
N LEU A 44 -12.17 9.48 -11.38
CA LEU A 44 -11.14 8.45 -11.51
C LEU A 44 -11.60 7.25 -12.32
N ARG A 45 -12.88 6.84 -12.20
CA ARG A 45 -13.46 5.79 -13.03
C ARG A 45 -13.46 6.18 -14.50
N GLU A 46 -13.96 7.37 -14.82
CA GLU A 46 -13.96 7.88 -16.21
C GLU A 46 -12.54 8.03 -16.76
N TRP A 47 -11.62 8.54 -15.95
CA TRP A 47 -10.21 8.66 -16.33
C TRP A 47 -9.60 7.28 -16.61
N ALA A 48 -9.82 6.31 -15.73
CA ALA A 48 -9.27 4.96 -15.89
C ALA A 48 -9.82 4.25 -17.14
N GLU A 49 -11.09 4.50 -17.47
CA GLU A 49 -11.73 4.01 -18.69
C GLU A 49 -11.22 4.70 -19.97
N LYS A 50 -10.89 5.99 -19.92
CA LYS A 50 -10.37 6.72 -21.08
C LYS A 50 -8.85 6.59 -21.26
N ASN A 51 -8.10 6.29 -20.21
CA ASN A 51 -6.63 6.25 -20.25
C ASN A 51 -6.10 5.03 -21.04
N PRO A 52 -5.42 5.20 -22.18
CA PRO A 52 -4.95 4.09 -23.02
C PRO A 52 -3.78 3.30 -22.40
N ARG A 53 -3.08 3.85 -21.39
CA ARG A 53 -1.99 3.16 -20.70
C ARG A 53 -2.50 2.11 -19.71
N ILE A 54 -3.76 2.22 -19.29
CA ILE A 54 -4.39 1.34 -18.33
C ILE A 54 -5.14 0.23 -19.07
N ALA A 55 -4.56 -0.97 -19.05
CA ALA A 55 -5.17 -2.15 -19.65
C ALA A 55 -6.01 -2.96 -18.63
N LYS A 56 -5.59 -2.99 -17.36
CA LYS A 56 -6.25 -3.75 -16.29
C LYS A 56 -6.26 -2.93 -15.01
N ILE A 57 -7.43 -2.73 -14.41
CA ILE A 57 -7.57 -1.99 -13.15
C ILE A 57 -8.89 -2.36 -12.46
N ARG A 58 -8.89 -2.25 -11.13
CA ARG A 58 -10.11 -2.33 -10.31
C ARG A 58 -10.85 -0.99 -10.35
N MET A 59 -12.17 -1.04 -10.40
CA MET A 59 -13.05 0.14 -10.48
C MET A 59 -13.85 0.40 -9.20
N ASP A 60 -13.70 -0.45 -8.19
CA ASP A 60 -14.40 -0.29 -6.92
C ASP A 60 -13.88 0.90 -6.11
N SER A 61 -14.76 1.46 -5.28
CA SER A 61 -14.49 2.66 -4.50
C SER A 61 -13.35 2.47 -3.53
N ASN A 62 -13.27 1.33 -2.83
CA ASN A 62 -12.19 1.08 -1.88
C ASN A 62 -10.81 1.12 -2.56
N PHE A 63 -10.69 0.53 -3.75
CA PHE A 63 -9.46 0.60 -4.53
C PHE A 63 -9.04 2.02 -4.88
N PHE A 64 -9.96 2.91 -5.28
CA PHE A 64 -9.62 4.30 -5.58
C PHE A 64 -9.42 5.15 -4.31
N LEU A 65 -10.21 4.90 -3.26
CA LEU A 65 -10.17 5.64 -2.00
C LEU A 65 -8.83 5.53 -1.31
N LYS A 66 -8.15 4.38 -1.34
CA LYS A 66 -6.80 4.28 -0.76
C LYS A 66 -5.82 5.27 -1.41
N PHE A 67 -5.91 5.51 -2.72
CA PHE A 67 -5.07 6.50 -3.40
C PHE A 67 -5.54 7.93 -3.11
N LEU A 68 -6.85 8.18 -3.20
CA LEU A 68 -7.45 9.48 -2.92
C LEU A 68 -7.09 9.97 -1.52
N ARG A 69 -7.33 9.14 -0.50
CA ARG A 69 -7.04 9.44 0.91
C ARG A 69 -5.54 9.59 1.15
N ALA A 70 -4.71 8.71 0.57
CA ALA A 70 -3.25 8.82 0.70
C ALA A 70 -2.68 10.11 0.11
N LYS A 71 -3.33 10.68 -0.91
CA LYS A 71 -2.89 11.90 -1.61
C LYS A 71 -3.82 13.10 -1.40
N LYS A 72 -4.62 13.09 -0.31
CA LYS A 72 -5.52 14.18 0.09
C LYS A 72 -6.41 14.69 -1.05
N PHE A 73 -6.95 13.76 -1.84
CA PHE A 73 -7.85 14.03 -2.96
C PHE A 73 -7.26 14.98 -4.03
N SER A 74 -5.94 15.00 -4.20
CA SER A 74 -5.28 15.69 -5.31
C SER A 74 -5.31 14.82 -6.56
N ILE A 75 -6.30 15.04 -7.44
CA ILE A 75 -6.55 14.19 -8.61
C ILE A 75 -5.32 13.97 -9.51
N PRO A 76 -4.52 15.01 -9.88
CA PRO A 76 -3.35 14.80 -10.72
C PRO A 76 -2.29 13.89 -10.07
N ILE A 77 -2.07 14.05 -8.76
CA ILE A 77 -1.11 13.22 -8.00
C ILE A 77 -1.64 11.79 -7.87
N VAL A 78 -2.94 11.62 -7.67
CA VAL A 78 -3.59 10.31 -7.59
C VAL A 78 -3.47 9.54 -8.90
N GLN A 79 -3.73 10.20 -10.03
CA GLN A 79 -3.58 9.60 -11.37
C GLN A 79 -2.15 9.14 -11.63
N ASP A 80 -1.15 9.99 -11.37
CA ASP A 80 0.28 9.63 -11.47
C ASP A 80 0.64 8.47 -10.53
N THR A 81 0.14 8.49 -9.29
CA THR A 81 0.36 7.41 -8.31
C THR A 81 -0.23 6.08 -8.82
N ILE A 82 -1.44 6.07 -9.36
CA ILE A 82 -2.09 4.88 -9.91
C ILE A 82 -1.31 4.34 -11.12
N GLU A 83 -0.86 5.20 -12.04
CA GLU A 83 -0.03 4.77 -13.18
C GLU A 83 1.25 4.10 -12.69
N ARG A 84 1.95 4.70 -11.72
CA ARG A 84 3.17 4.13 -11.14
C ARG A 84 2.91 2.82 -10.40
N TYR A 85 1.80 2.72 -9.68
CA TYR A 85 1.38 1.51 -8.99
C TYR A 85 1.11 0.36 -9.96
N ILE A 86 0.42 0.62 -11.07
CA ILE A 86 0.18 -0.38 -12.12
C ILE A 86 1.51 -0.80 -12.76
N LEU A 87 2.41 0.15 -13.02
CA LEU A 87 3.74 -0.14 -13.53
C LEU A 87 4.55 -1.00 -12.55
N LEU A 88 4.53 -0.68 -11.25
CA LEU A 88 5.18 -1.47 -10.21
C LEU A 88 4.68 -2.92 -10.24
N ARG A 89 3.37 -3.13 -10.36
CA ARG A 89 2.80 -4.49 -10.44
C ARG A 89 3.25 -5.29 -11.67
N ARG A 90 3.68 -4.61 -12.74
CA ARG A 90 4.24 -5.23 -13.95
C ARG A 90 5.75 -5.39 -13.90
N THR A 91 6.45 -4.80 -12.93
CA THR A 91 7.91 -4.95 -12.83
C THR A 91 8.32 -6.42 -12.63
N ARG A 92 9.50 -6.77 -13.14
CA ARG A 92 10.00 -8.16 -13.21
C ARG A 92 8.95 -9.12 -13.78
N ASP A 93 8.31 -8.71 -14.87
CA ASP A 93 7.24 -9.45 -15.55
C ASP A 93 6.09 -9.89 -14.63
N GLY A 94 5.84 -9.12 -13.56
CA GLY A 94 4.80 -9.39 -12.57
C GLY A 94 5.17 -10.43 -11.51
N GLN A 95 6.37 -11.03 -11.56
CA GLN A 95 6.80 -12.11 -10.66
C GLN A 95 6.80 -11.74 -9.17
N LEU A 96 6.99 -10.45 -8.85
CA LEU A 96 7.03 -9.97 -7.47
C LEU A 96 5.64 -9.62 -6.91
N PHE A 97 4.85 -8.85 -7.66
CA PHE A 97 3.66 -8.17 -7.12
C PHE A 97 2.34 -8.60 -7.79
N THR A 98 2.37 -9.54 -8.73
CA THR A 98 1.15 -10.12 -9.32
C THR A 98 0.65 -11.32 -8.52
N ARG A 99 1.55 -12.07 -7.87
CA ARG A 99 1.22 -13.24 -7.03
C ARG A 99 1.66 -13.02 -5.59
N LEU A 100 0.85 -12.25 -4.86
CA LEU A 100 1.01 -12.04 -3.42
C LEU A 100 0.21 -13.12 -2.68
N ASP A 101 0.88 -14.22 -2.34
CA ASP A 101 0.26 -15.36 -1.66
C ASP A 101 0.93 -15.58 -0.30
N CYS A 102 0.16 -15.45 0.79
CA CYS A 102 0.65 -15.67 2.14
C CYS A 102 0.94 -17.15 2.44
N ARG A 103 0.50 -18.08 1.58
CA ARG A 103 0.76 -19.51 1.70
C ARG A 103 2.03 -19.95 0.96
N ASP A 104 2.70 -19.04 0.25
CA ASP A 104 4.01 -19.33 -0.32
C ASP A 104 4.97 -19.75 0.80
N PRO A 105 5.72 -20.87 0.68
CA PRO A 105 6.52 -21.41 1.79
C PRO A 105 7.52 -20.40 2.39
N LYS A 106 8.15 -19.55 1.56
CA LYS A 106 9.12 -18.56 2.05
C LYS A 106 8.42 -17.42 2.78
N VAL A 107 7.30 -16.95 2.24
CA VAL A 107 6.48 -15.91 2.88
C VAL A 107 5.87 -16.40 4.19
N ALA A 108 5.26 -17.59 4.18
CA ALA A 108 4.65 -18.21 5.35
C ALA A 108 5.69 -18.37 6.47
N LYS A 109 6.89 -18.86 6.14
CA LYS A 109 7.98 -18.96 7.11
C LYS A 109 8.40 -17.59 7.67
N LEU A 110 8.50 -16.55 6.84
CA LEU A 110 8.79 -15.19 7.34
C LEU A 110 7.68 -14.64 8.26
N LEU A 111 6.42 -14.96 7.98
CA LEU A 111 5.28 -14.63 8.84
C LEU A 111 5.36 -15.38 10.18
N ASP A 112 5.67 -16.68 10.16
CA ASP A 112 5.84 -17.51 11.37
C ASP A 112 7.03 -17.05 12.23
N LEU A 113 8.13 -16.65 11.57
CA LEU A 113 9.27 -16.01 12.22
C LEU A 113 8.93 -14.60 12.73
N GLY A 114 7.73 -14.07 12.46
CA GLY A 114 7.27 -12.74 12.84
C GLY A 114 8.19 -11.64 12.35
N TYR A 115 8.67 -11.75 11.11
CA TYR A 115 9.49 -10.74 10.45
C TYR A 115 8.77 -9.38 10.37
N MET A 116 7.48 -9.43 10.00
CA MET A 116 6.63 -8.25 9.82
C MET A 116 5.18 -8.63 10.09
N PHE A 117 4.48 -7.88 10.96
CA PHE A 117 3.08 -8.15 11.28
C PHE A 117 2.38 -6.89 11.82
N ALA A 118 1.05 -6.86 11.72
CA ALA A 118 0.25 -5.79 12.32
C ALA A 118 -0.06 -6.12 13.78
N LEU A 119 0.15 -5.16 14.70
CA LEU A 119 -0.22 -5.37 16.09
C LEU A 119 -1.75 -5.46 16.24
N PRO A 120 -2.27 -6.30 17.15
CA PRO A 120 -3.71 -6.45 17.36
C PRO A 120 -4.39 -5.15 17.80
N LYS A 121 -3.70 -4.35 18.61
CA LYS A 121 -4.18 -3.05 19.10
C LYS A 121 -3.70 -1.92 18.20
N ARG A 122 -4.56 -0.92 18.04
CA ARG A 122 -4.22 0.39 17.48
C ARG A 122 -3.49 1.21 18.54
N ASP A 123 -2.76 2.24 18.12
CA ASP A 123 -2.13 3.18 19.06
C ASP A 123 -3.15 4.14 19.69
N ARG A 124 -2.66 5.09 20.51
CA ARG A 124 -3.51 6.07 21.21
C ARG A 124 -4.31 7.00 20.27
N ASN A 125 -3.95 7.08 18.99
CA ASN A 125 -4.61 7.89 17.97
C ASN A 125 -5.47 7.01 17.02
N GLY A 126 -5.64 5.72 17.33
CA GLY A 126 -6.36 4.76 16.49
C GLY A 126 -5.58 4.26 15.28
N ARG A 127 -4.29 4.58 15.14
CA ARG A 127 -3.48 4.17 13.98
C ARG A 127 -3.07 2.71 14.12
N ARG A 128 -3.08 1.96 13.02
CA ARG A 128 -2.57 0.59 13.02
C ARG A 128 -1.05 0.62 13.12
N VAL A 129 -0.51 -0.18 14.04
CA VAL A 129 0.94 -0.32 14.21
C VAL A 129 1.43 -1.54 13.43
N ILE A 130 2.40 -1.33 12.55
CA ILE A 130 3.12 -2.39 11.83
C ILE A 130 4.42 -2.61 12.57
N PHE A 131 4.62 -3.82 13.09
CA PHE A 131 5.79 -4.20 13.83
C PHE A 131 6.80 -4.97 12.96
N TYR A 132 8.08 -4.67 13.13
CA TYR A 132 9.18 -5.26 12.35
C TYR A 132 10.21 -5.91 13.26
N ARG A 133 10.68 -7.10 12.87
CA ARG A 133 11.80 -7.80 13.50
C ARG A 133 12.82 -8.25 12.45
N PRO A 134 13.51 -7.33 11.78
CA PRO A 134 14.43 -7.66 10.69
C PRO A 134 15.55 -8.64 11.08
N GLY A 135 15.95 -8.70 12.35
CA GLY A 135 16.97 -9.65 12.82
C GLY A 135 16.61 -11.14 12.68
N VAL A 136 15.35 -11.49 12.44
CA VAL A 136 14.94 -12.89 12.16
C VAL A 136 15.13 -13.29 10.68
N PHE A 137 15.48 -12.32 9.83
CA PHE A 137 15.65 -12.56 8.39
C PHE A 137 17.07 -13.10 8.13
N ASP A 138 17.17 -14.40 7.88
CA ASP A 138 18.43 -15.07 7.54
C ASP A 138 18.79 -14.87 6.06
N LEU A 139 19.92 -14.20 5.81
CA LEU A 139 20.43 -13.90 4.47
C LEU A 139 20.92 -15.14 3.70
N ASN A 140 21.16 -16.26 4.38
CA ASN A 140 21.49 -17.53 3.73
C ASN A 140 20.23 -18.25 3.24
N GLU A 141 19.07 -17.93 3.81
CA GLU A 141 17.81 -18.59 3.50
C GLU A 141 16.90 -17.77 2.59
N PHE A 142 16.85 -16.46 2.79
CA PHE A 142 15.90 -15.57 2.13
C PHE A 142 16.60 -14.55 1.23
N ILE A 143 15.92 -14.19 0.15
CA ILE A 143 16.39 -13.17 -0.78
C ILE A 143 15.53 -11.91 -0.71
N ASN A 144 15.99 -10.84 -1.35
CA ASN A 144 15.29 -9.57 -1.40
C ASN A 144 13.86 -9.68 -1.99
N GLU A 145 13.62 -10.63 -2.89
CA GLU A 145 12.28 -10.88 -3.42
C GLU A 145 11.29 -11.34 -2.35
N ASP A 146 11.72 -12.22 -1.44
CA ASP A 146 10.90 -12.71 -0.33
C ASP A 146 10.54 -11.55 0.60
N MET A 147 11.52 -10.67 0.87
CA MET A 147 11.34 -9.44 1.63
C MET A 147 10.31 -8.50 0.96
N LEU A 148 10.41 -8.29 -0.34
CA LEU A 148 9.47 -7.43 -1.08
C LEU A 148 8.06 -8.04 -1.11
N ARG A 149 7.94 -9.36 -1.22
CA ARG A 149 6.64 -10.07 -1.23
C ARG A 149 5.91 -9.96 0.10
N ILE A 150 6.60 -10.20 1.23
CA ILE A 150 5.96 -10.06 2.55
C ILE A 150 5.53 -8.61 2.84
N HIS A 151 6.34 -7.62 2.44
CA HIS A 151 5.93 -6.21 2.51
C HIS A 151 4.73 -5.92 1.63
N GLY A 152 4.73 -6.43 0.39
CA GLY A 152 3.61 -6.30 -0.54
C GLY A 152 2.31 -6.88 0.04
N ILE A 153 2.35 -8.09 0.60
CA ILE A 153 1.19 -8.74 1.23
C ILE A 153 0.67 -7.90 2.40
N CYS A 154 1.56 -7.50 3.31
CA CYS A 154 1.17 -6.72 4.48
C CYS A 154 0.58 -5.36 4.09
N TYR A 155 1.23 -4.62 3.20
CA TYR A 155 0.77 -3.30 2.76
C TYR A 155 -0.51 -3.37 1.94
N GLU A 156 -0.66 -4.31 1.01
CA GLU A 156 -1.92 -4.46 0.26
C GLU A 156 -3.09 -4.83 1.17
N THR A 157 -2.83 -5.68 2.17
CA THR A 157 -3.85 -6.07 3.16
C THR A 157 -4.26 -4.87 4.01
N LEU A 158 -3.29 -4.15 4.57
CA LEU A 158 -3.57 -3.03 5.48
C LEU A 158 -4.10 -1.79 4.77
N ALA A 159 -3.74 -1.56 3.50
CA ALA A 159 -4.26 -0.47 2.70
C ALA A 159 -5.72 -0.69 2.26
N HIS A 160 -6.24 -1.92 2.35
CA HIS A 160 -7.65 -2.22 2.07
C HIS A 160 -8.58 -1.76 3.21
N ASP A 161 -8.08 -1.75 4.44
CA ASP A 161 -8.81 -1.26 5.62
C ASP A 161 -8.96 0.27 5.56
N GLU A 162 -10.20 0.74 5.51
CA GLU A 162 -10.50 2.14 5.27
C GLU A 162 -10.21 3.04 6.47
N GLU A 163 -10.25 2.50 7.69
CA GLU A 163 -9.86 3.26 8.88
C GLU A 163 -8.34 3.54 8.82
N ASN A 164 -7.54 2.59 8.32
CA ASN A 164 -6.11 2.81 8.09
C ASN A 164 -5.85 3.82 6.98
N GLN A 165 -6.70 3.91 5.95
CA GLN A 165 -6.59 4.94 4.91
C GLN A 165 -6.79 6.36 5.51
N ILE A 166 -7.66 6.50 6.52
CA ILE A 166 -7.99 7.78 7.16
C ILE A 166 -7.08 8.12 8.35
N ARG A 167 -6.66 7.16 9.16
CA ARG A 167 -5.77 7.44 10.30
C ARG A 167 -4.30 7.38 9.90
N GLY A 168 -3.97 6.56 8.92
CA GLY A 168 -2.61 6.17 8.59
C GLY A 168 -2.09 5.05 9.49
N VAL A 169 -0.81 4.72 9.28
CA VAL A 169 -0.11 3.65 9.99
C VAL A 169 1.12 4.18 10.71
N VAL A 170 1.52 3.48 11.77
CA VAL A 170 2.75 3.71 12.51
C VAL A 170 3.65 2.49 12.34
N HIS A 171 4.94 2.74 12.17
CA HIS A 171 5.96 1.70 12.08
C HIS A 171 6.68 1.61 13.41
N ALA A 172 6.87 0.39 13.91
CA ALA A 172 7.64 0.12 15.13
C ALA A 172 8.50 -1.13 14.91
N GLY A 173 9.70 -1.20 15.46
CA GLY A 173 10.49 -2.41 15.31
C GLY A 173 11.72 -2.47 16.18
N VAL A 174 12.29 -3.67 16.23
CA VAL A 174 13.54 -3.97 16.95
C VAL A 174 14.67 -4.04 15.93
N GLY A 175 15.66 -3.16 16.06
CA GLY A 175 16.84 -3.11 15.17
C GLY A 175 17.92 -4.12 15.50
N THR A 176 17.80 -4.83 16.63
CA THR A 176 18.78 -5.84 17.05
C THR A 176 18.94 -6.93 15.98
N GLY A 177 20.19 -7.24 15.64
CA GLY A 177 20.53 -8.24 14.62
C GLY A 177 20.67 -7.68 13.19
N ILE A 178 20.32 -6.41 12.95
CA ILE A 178 20.64 -5.77 11.67
C ILE A 178 22.13 -5.42 11.63
N GLY A 179 22.86 -6.05 10.71
CA GLY A 179 24.27 -5.75 10.42
C GLY A 179 24.50 -5.19 9.00
N LEU A 180 25.74 -4.80 8.69
CA LEU A 180 26.12 -4.30 7.36
C LEU A 180 25.80 -5.29 6.22
N GLN A 181 25.76 -6.58 6.52
CA GLN A 181 25.34 -7.66 5.61
C GLN A 181 23.95 -7.43 4.98
N TYR A 182 23.02 -6.75 5.66
CA TYR A 182 21.71 -6.44 5.07
C TYR A 182 21.79 -5.42 3.93
N LEU A 183 22.89 -4.66 3.83
CA LEU A 183 23.13 -3.75 2.69
C LEU A 183 23.33 -4.50 1.38
N THR A 184 23.66 -5.80 1.42
CA THR A 184 23.85 -6.62 0.21
C THR A 184 22.52 -7.05 -0.43
N LEU A 185 21.39 -6.91 0.28
CA LEU A 185 20.07 -7.30 -0.24
C LEU A 185 19.63 -6.48 -1.45
N PHE A 186 20.07 -5.23 -1.53
CA PHE A 186 19.73 -4.34 -2.63
C PHE A 186 21.00 -3.73 -3.18
N SER A 187 21.08 -3.63 -4.50
CA SER A 187 22.07 -2.72 -5.10
C SER A 187 21.79 -1.28 -4.65
N ILE A 188 22.82 -0.43 -4.61
CA ILE A 188 22.68 0.99 -4.26
C ILE A 188 21.60 1.67 -5.13
N LYS A 189 21.54 1.31 -6.42
CA LYS A 189 20.54 1.83 -7.35
C LYS A 189 19.11 1.42 -6.95
N GLU A 190 18.91 0.17 -6.54
CA GLU A 190 17.62 -0.30 -6.06
C GLU A 190 17.22 0.37 -4.73
N ALA A 191 18.15 0.47 -3.78
CA ALA A 191 17.90 1.14 -2.50
C ALA A 191 17.49 2.60 -2.70
N VAL A 192 18.22 3.35 -3.55
CA VAL A 192 17.87 4.75 -3.89
C VAL A 192 16.52 4.81 -4.58
N ARG A 193 16.20 3.87 -5.48
CA ARG A 193 14.91 3.83 -6.19
C ARG A 193 13.76 3.57 -5.22
N ILE A 194 13.92 2.63 -4.29
CA ILE A 194 12.93 2.31 -3.25
C ILE A 194 12.73 3.54 -2.35
N ALA A 195 13.80 4.14 -1.84
CA ALA A 195 13.71 5.30 -0.97
C ALA A 195 13.03 6.50 -1.64
N LYS A 196 13.40 6.83 -2.89
CA LYS A 196 12.84 8.00 -3.61
C LYS A 196 11.41 7.81 -4.09
N ASN A 197 11.02 6.58 -4.41
CA ASN A 197 9.73 6.32 -5.06
C ASN A 197 8.73 5.57 -4.19
N GLY A 198 9.13 4.98 -3.06
CA GLY A 198 8.24 4.19 -2.20
C GLY A 198 6.97 4.94 -1.83
N GLU A 199 7.10 6.12 -1.24
CA GLU A 199 5.96 6.98 -0.86
C GLU A 199 5.15 7.49 -2.05
N ARG A 200 5.76 7.56 -3.24
CA ARG A 200 5.09 8.00 -4.48
C ARG A 200 4.29 6.89 -5.15
N ILE A 201 4.51 5.63 -4.77
CA ILE A 201 3.87 4.47 -5.39
C ILE A 201 2.88 3.81 -4.43
N ILE A 202 3.25 3.66 -3.16
CA ILE A 202 2.44 2.95 -2.18
C ILE A 202 1.33 3.88 -1.66
N PRO A 203 0.04 3.52 -1.80
CA PRO A 203 -1.08 4.34 -1.36
C PRO A 203 -1.34 4.15 0.15
N MET A 204 -0.35 4.49 0.97
CA MET A 204 -0.43 4.42 2.42
C MET A 204 0.02 5.74 3.04
N ARG A 205 -0.52 6.03 4.23
CA ARG A 205 -0.17 7.22 5.02
C ARG A 205 0.71 6.80 6.19
N HIS A 206 2.02 6.82 5.96
CA HIS A 206 3.02 6.57 6.98
C HIS A 206 3.09 7.78 7.92
N ARG A 207 2.81 7.60 9.21
CA ARG A 207 2.75 8.70 10.18
C ARG A 207 4.03 8.87 10.97
N GLU A 208 4.53 7.76 11.51
CA GLU A 208 5.65 7.74 12.44
C GLU A 208 6.44 6.43 12.26
N MET A 209 7.73 6.48 12.59
CA MET A 209 8.61 5.32 12.64
C MET A 209 9.36 5.32 13.96
N HIS A 210 9.23 4.23 14.73
CA HIS A 210 9.85 4.02 16.02
C HIS A 210 10.81 2.83 15.93
N GLY A 211 12.05 3.01 16.38
CA GLY A 211 13.04 1.94 16.47
C GLY A 211 13.53 1.80 17.91
N CYS A 212 13.77 0.55 18.32
CA CYS A 212 14.49 0.22 19.56
C CYS A 212 15.71 -0.65 19.25
#